data_AF-A0AAV8ZJ63-F1
#
_entry.id   AF-A0AAV8ZJ63-F1
#
_cell.length_a   1.000
_cell.length_b   1.000
_cell.length_c   1.000
_cell.angle_alpha   90.00
_cell.angle_beta   90.00
_cell.angle_gamma   90.00
#
_symmetry.space_group_name_H-M   'P 1'
#
loop_
_entity.id
_entity.type
_entity.pdbx_description
1 polymer ?
#
loop_
_entity_poly.entity_id
_entity_poly.type
_entity_poly.pdbx_seq_one_letter_code
_entity_poly.pdbx_strand_id
1 'polypeptide(L)' 'DFLELVELEAFPRAPRNFRNRENHFLKWNENEFRERFRLSKETVQLIVDEIRDEISFLKNK' A
#
# COMPACT_ATOMS: atom_id res chain seq x y z
N ASP A 1 31.83 -14.58 -3.89
CA ASP A 1 32.35 -14.59 -5.27
C ASP A 1 31.70 -13.44 -6.02
N PHE A 2 32.46 -12.57 -6.68
CA PHE A 2 31.91 -11.35 -7.31
C PHE A 2 30.97 -11.70 -8.48
N LEU A 3 31.18 -12.88 -9.09
CA LEU A 3 30.41 -13.38 -10.22
C LEU A 3 28.96 -13.72 -9.84
N GLU A 4 28.76 -14.29 -8.66
CA GLU A 4 27.47 -14.67 -8.10
C GLU A 4 26.59 -13.45 -7.79
N LEU A 5 27.23 -12.34 -7.38
CA LEU A 5 26.56 -11.06 -7.10
C LEU A 5 26.06 -10.37 -8.39
N VAL A 6 26.83 -10.49 -9.47
CA VAL A 6 26.46 -9.97 -10.80
C VAL A 6 25.31 -10.79 -11.40
N GLU A 7 25.30 -12.10 -11.23
CA GLU A 7 24.19 -12.96 -11.66
C GLU A 7 22.89 -12.62 -10.93
N LEU A 8 22.94 -12.27 -9.64
CA LEU A 8 21.76 -11.92 -8.85
C LEU A 8 21.14 -10.56 -9.24
N GLU A 9 21.98 -9.61 -9.65
CA GLU A 9 21.56 -8.32 -10.25
C GLU A 9 21.11 -8.48 -11.72
N ALA A 10 21.62 -9.47 -12.44
CA ALA A 10 21.29 -9.72 -13.84
C ALA A 10 19.89 -10.30 -14.05
N PHE A 11 19.21 -10.77 -12.99
CA PHE A 11 17.77 -11.06 -13.07
C PHE A 11 17.01 -9.72 -13.10
N PRO A 12 16.40 -9.34 -14.24
CA PRO A 12 15.62 -8.12 -14.30
C PRO A 12 14.48 -8.25 -13.29
N ARG A 13 14.49 -7.38 -12.27
CA ARG A 13 13.36 -7.27 -11.33
C ARG A 13 12.11 -7.09 -12.18
N ALA A 14 11.08 -7.87 -11.90
CA ALA A 14 9.82 -7.77 -12.63
C ALA A 14 9.39 -6.29 -12.69
N PRO A 15 8.98 -5.79 -13.87
CA PRO A 15 8.67 -4.38 -14.04
C PRO A 15 7.64 -3.94 -13.00
N ARG A 16 7.87 -2.79 -12.39
CA ARG A 16 7.02 -2.28 -11.31
C ARG A 16 5.64 -1.95 -11.87
N ASN A 17 4.66 -2.82 -11.59
CA ASN A 17 3.29 -2.62 -12.03
C ASN A 17 2.57 -1.60 -11.13
N PHE A 18 2.44 -0.38 -11.63
CA PHE A 18 1.63 0.65 -10.99
C PHE A 18 0.15 0.36 -11.23
N ARG A 19 -0.53 -0.20 -10.23
CA ARG A 19 -1.99 -0.36 -10.25
C ARG A 19 -2.63 0.97 -9.86
N ASN A 20 -3.58 1.44 -10.68
CA ASN A 20 -4.44 2.54 -10.26
C ASN A 20 -5.31 2.07 -9.09
N ARG A 21 -5.01 2.53 -7.88
CA ARG A 21 -5.77 2.21 -6.67
C ARG A 21 -6.84 3.27 -6.47
N GLU A 22 -8.08 2.87 -6.55
CA GLU A 22 -9.21 3.75 -6.31
C GLU A 22 -9.31 4.10 -4.82
N ASN A 23 -9.65 5.36 -4.51
CA ASN A 23 -9.85 5.76 -3.12
C ASN A 23 -11.22 5.29 -2.62
N HIS A 24 -11.22 4.22 -1.83
CA HIS A 24 -12.46 3.63 -1.30
C HIS A 24 -13.21 4.53 -0.30
N PHE A 25 -12.56 5.52 0.30
CA PHE A 25 -13.27 6.52 1.12
C PHE A 25 -14.18 7.43 0.29
N LEU A 26 -13.83 7.67 -0.98
CA LEU A 26 -14.63 8.49 -1.89
C LEU A 26 -15.65 7.66 -2.66
N LYS A 27 -15.32 6.40 -2.95
CA LYS A 27 -16.16 5.52 -3.77
C LYS A 27 -17.48 5.12 -3.10
N TRP A 28 -17.43 4.77 -1.82
CA TRP A 28 -18.56 4.16 -1.10
C TRP A 28 -19.15 5.16 -0.10
N ASN A 29 -20.45 5.10 0.15
CA ASN A 29 -21.03 5.82 1.30
C ASN A 29 -20.71 5.09 2.62
N GLU A 30 -21.08 5.68 3.76
CA GLU A 30 -20.71 5.14 5.09
C GLU A 30 -21.25 3.72 5.34
N ASN A 31 -22.50 3.46 4.96
CA ASN A 31 -23.12 2.15 5.18
C ASN A 31 -22.46 1.08 4.30
N GLU A 32 -22.27 1.36 3.02
CA GLU A 32 -21.61 0.45 2.08
C GLU A 32 -20.14 0.20 2.48
N PHE A 33 -19.44 1.23 2.92
CA PHE A 33 -18.08 1.12 3.41
C PHE A 33 -18.02 0.21 4.63
N ARG A 34 -18.92 0.43 5.61
CA ARG A 34 -19.00 -0.39 6.83
C ARG A 34 -19.40 -1.83 6.55
N GLU A 35 -20.29 -2.08 5.61
CA GLU A 35 -20.65 -3.44 5.21
C GLU A 35 -19.47 -4.19 4.58
N ARG A 36 -18.65 -3.50 3.79
CA ARG A 36 -17.49 -4.08 3.10
C ARG A 36 -16.29 -4.28 4.00
N PHE A 37 -15.91 -3.25 4.75
CA PHE A 37 -14.67 -3.21 5.54
C PHE A 37 -14.90 -3.48 7.03
N ARG A 38 -16.16 -3.62 7.46
CA ARG A 38 -16.57 -3.89 8.85
C ARG A 38 -16.15 -2.82 9.86
N LEU A 39 -15.69 -1.68 9.38
CA LEU A 39 -15.30 -0.50 10.14
C LEU A 39 -15.93 0.74 9.54
N SER A 40 -16.21 1.76 10.36
CA SER A 40 -16.61 3.08 9.87
C SER A 40 -15.41 3.78 9.22
N LYS A 41 -15.67 4.73 8.34
CA LYS A 41 -14.60 5.54 7.73
C LYS A 41 -13.81 6.30 8.79
N GLU A 42 -14.50 6.81 9.81
CA GLU A 42 -13.87 7.53 10.93
C GLU A 42 -12.88 6.63 11.68
N THR A 43 -13.26 5.40 12.01
CA THR A 43 -12.34 4.46 12.68
C THR A 43 -11.15 4.12 11.79
N VAL A 44 -11.35 3.89 10.50
CA VAL A 44 -10.23 3.64 9.58
C VAL A 44 -9.32 4.86 9.47
N GLN A 45 -9.88 6.08 9.44
CA GLN A 45 -9.10 7.32 9.41
C GLN A 45 -8.20 7.44 10.65
N LEU A 46 -8.75 7.18 11.85
CA LEU A 46 -7.98 7.18 13.09
C LEU A 46 -6.82 6.18 13.06
N ILE A 47 -7.07 4.94 12.60
CA ILE A 47 -6.02 3.93 12.48
C ILE A 47 -4.94 4.38 11.50
N VAL A 48 -5.34 4.92 10.34
CA VAL A 48 -4.41 5.40 9.31
C VAL A 48 -3.55 6.55 9.83
N ASP A 49 -4.12 7.44 10.65
CA ASP A 49 -3.38 8.55 11.23
C ASP A 49 -2.35 8.08 12.27
N GLU A 50 -2.69 7.07 13.09
CA GLU A 50 -1.76 6.47 14.06
C GLU A 50 -0.55 5.82 13.39
N ILE A 51 -0.78 5.09 12.29
CA ILE A 51 0.29 4.35 11.59
C ILE A 51 0.91 5.14 10.42
N ARG A 52 0.50 6.41 10.23
CA ARG A 52 0.89 7.22 9.07
C ARG A 52 2.40 7.33 8.92
N ASP A 53 3.09 7.54 10.04
CA ASP A 53 4.54 7.75 10.07
C ASP A 53 5.29 6.46 9.74
N GLU A 54 4.77 5.30 10.16
CA GLU A 54 5.33 3.98 9.86
C GLU A 54 5.18 3.60 8.38
N ILE A 55 4.03 3.94 7.77
CA ILE A 55 3.77 3.70 6.35
C ILE A 55 4.63 4.61 5.46
N SER A 56 4.89 5.84 5.90
CA SER A 56 5.62 6.85 5.11
C SER A 56 7.09 6.47 4.89
N PHE A 57 7.69 5.70 5.81
CA PHE A 57 9.08 5.25 5.72
C PHE A 57 9.34 4.29 4.55
N LEU A 58 8.33 3.55 4.07
CA LEU A 58 8.47 2.60 2.97
C LEU A 58 8.56 3.25 1.57
N LYS A 59 8.50 4.58 1.46
CA LYS A 59 8.52 5.28 0.16
C LYS A 59 9.91 5.70 -0.34
N ASN A 60 10.99 5.52 0.43
CA ASN A 60 12.34 5.90 0.02
C ASN A 60 13.35 4.75 0.16
N LYS A 61 13.55 3.98 -0.92
CA LYS A 61 14.86 3.43 -1.33
C LYS A 61 14.82 2.91 -2.76
#